data_AF-A0A968SR81-F1
#
_entry.id   AF-A0A968SR81-F1
#
_cell.length_a   1.000
_cell.length_b   1.000
_cell.length_c   1.000
_cell.angle_alpha   90.00
_cell.angle_beta   90.00
_cell.angle_gamma   90.00
#
_symmetry.space_group_name_H-M   'P 1'
#
loop_
_entity.id
_entity.type
_entity.pdbx_description
1 polymer ?
#
loop_
_entity_poly.entity_id
_entity_poly.type
_entity_poly.pdbx_seq_one_letter_code
_entity_poly.pdbx_strand_id
1 'polypeptide(L)'
;MNFDAEGEVADVITEESYPRRVVLVGEGASALGLTDAVAPDAGLVTDINTPIEECLADLEAEEVVRSEVVLDVSRNGVRSTESNAGNSITDSFLYVFNEYADNVGLPTATLTNPVIAVQNGGGIRQNAGDSLPSAGAPGTLSRLDTFNVLPFANFVTVISDITPLDLETILERSAESLPGAGGQFLQIAGFKVAYNPELPVGSRVISATLDDGRALIRDGEVVEGAPTVRVVTNNFTANGGDNYPTFAAKTGKTNLSDDNGVAISYEQAWRDYLLTFPVEEGLPTIQSTDARYAPGGEGRITFVDDVPTTTLTIYLPIIRHRDA
;
A
#
# COMPACT_ATOMS: atom_id res chain seq x y z
N MET A 1 23.66 34.06 -21.85
CA MET A 1 24.58 34.53 -20.79
C MET A 1 25.80 33.66 -20.87
N ASN A 2 26.98 34.22 -20.63
CA ASN A 2 28.22 33.48 -20.51
C ASN A 2 28.56 33.34 -19.03
N PHE A 3 29.18 32.21 -18.68
CA PHE A 3 29.63 31.92 -17.33
C PHE A 3 31.15 31.73 -17.34
N ASP A 4 31.83 32.15 -16.28
CA ASP A 4 33.24 31.84 -16.08
C ASP A 4 33.46 30.40 -15.59
N ALA A 5 34.71 30.03 -15.32
CA ALA A 5 35.07 28.68 -14.91
C ALA A 5 34.53 28.34 -13.50
N GLU A 6 34.17 29.35 -12.72
CA GLU A 6 33.60 29.27 -11.39
C GLU A 6 32.06 29.21 -11.41
N GLY A 7 31.44 29.36 -12.59
CA GLY A 7 30.00 29.32 -12.79
C GLY A 7 29.29 30.65 -12.50
N GLU A 8 30.04 31.73 -12.34
CA GLU A 8 29.49 33.08 -12.16
C GLU A 8 29.17 33.71 -13.52
N VAL A 9 28.17 34.58 -13.56
CA VAL A 9 27.76 35.25 -14.81
C VAL A 9 28.87 36.21 -15.24
N ALA A 10 29.61 35.82 -16.26
CA ALA A 10 30.71 36.60 -16.83
C ALA A 10 30.20 37.71 -17.78
N ASP A 11 29.13 37.43 -18.53
CA ASP A 11 28.50 38.43 -19.42
C ASP A 11 27.04 38.07 -19.76
N VAL A 12 26.22 39.10 -19.99
CA VAL A 12 24.82 38.95 -20.44
C VAL A 12 24.71 39.47 -21.87
N ILE A 13 24.79 38.55 -22.83
CA ILE A 13 24.51 38.84 -24.24
C ILE A 13 23.00 39.10 -24.38
N THR A 14 22.57 40.36 -24.23
CA THR A 14 21.16 40.75 -24.14
C THR A 14 20.31 40.35 -25.36
N GLU A 15 20.92 40.25 -26.54
CA GLU A 15 20.25 39.80 -27.77
C GLU A 15 19.97 38.28 -27.80
N GLU A 16 20.74 37.48 -27.05
CA GLU A 16 20.64 36.02 -27.02
C GLU A 16 20.13 35.48 -25.68
N SER A 17 20.14 36.32 -24.65
CA SER A 17 19.82 35.98 -23.26
C SER A 17 18.41 36.44 -22.91
N TYR A 18 17.42 35.75 -23.47
CA TYR A 18 16.01 35.91 -23.15
C TYR A 18 15.39 34.53 -22.83
N PRO A 19 14.26 34.47 -22.10
CA PRO A 19 13.58 33.21 -21.86
C PRO A 19 13.22 32.53 -23.17
N ARG A 20 13.84 31.37 -23.45
CA ARG A 20 13.43 30.50 -24.55
C ARG A 20 12.45 29.47 -24.01
N ARG A 21 11.30 29.36 -24.68
CA ARG A 21 10.38 28.27 -24.41
C ARG A 21 10.98 27.00 -24.98
N VAL A 22 11.22 26.01 -24.14
CA VAL A 22 11.62 24.67 -24.59
C VAL A 22 10.33 23.92 -24.91
N VAL A 23 9.86 24.07 -26.15
CA VAL A 23 8.74 23.28 -26.68
C VAL A 23 9.30 22.33 -27.72
N LEU A 24 8.99 21.05 -27.59
CA LEU A 24 9.40 20.04 -28.56
C LEU A 24 8.68 20.26 -29.89
N VAL A 25 9.37 20.00 -31.00
CA VAL A 25 8.73 19.93 -32.33
C VAL A 25 7.64 18.85 -32.29
N GLY A 26 6.42 19.20 -32.72
CA GLY A 26 5.28 18.28 -32.71
C GLY A 26 3.95 18.97 -33.01
N GLU A 27 2.84 18.23 -32.93
CA GLU A 27 1.49 18.77 -33.19
C GLU A 27 1.16 19.97 -32.30
N GLY A 28 1.50 19.90 -31.00
CA GLY A 28 1.28 21.00 -30.06
C GLY A 28 2.04 22.28 -30.44
N ALA A 29 3.31 22.16 -30.85
CA ALA A 29 4.08 23.30 -31.34
C ALA A 29 3.52 23.86 -32.65
N SER A 30 3.07 22.98 -33.54
CA SER A 30 2.50 23.33 -34.84
C SER A 30 1.15 24.05 -34.68
N ALA A 31 0.28 23.56 -33.80
CA ALA A 31 -1.01 24.16 -33.48
C ALA A 31 -0.86 25.56 -32.84
N LEU A 32 0.23 25.78 -32.10
CA LEU A 32 0.58 27.07 -31.51
C LEU A 32 1.38 27.98 -32.46
N GLY A 33 1.65 27.54 -33.70
CA GLY A 33 2.41 28.30 -34.70
C GLY A 33 3.85 28.59 -34.28
N LEU A 34 4.45 27.74 -33.44
CA LEU A 34 5.79 27.95 -32.90
C LEU A 34 6.85 27.62 -33.96
N THR A 35 7.66 28.61 -34.32
CA THR A 35 8.76 28.47 -35.28
C THR A 35 10.11 28.21 -34.62
N ASP A 36 10.17 28.29 -33.29
CA ASP A 36 11.37 28.12 -32.45
C ASP A 36 11.35 26.82 -31.62
N ALA A 37 10.47 25.87 -31.98
CA ALA A 37 10.41 24.58 -31.34
C ALA A 37 11.71 23.78 -31.57
N VAL A 38 12.11 22.99 -30.56
CA VAL A 38 13.38 22.27 -30.53
C VAL A 38 13.15 20.81 -30.89
N ALA A 39 13.90 20.29 -31.85
CA ALA A 39 13.89 18.86 -32.13
C ALA A 39 14.58 18.09 -30.99
N PRO A 40 14.01 16.96 -30.53
CA PRO A 40 14.71 16.11 -29.57
C PRO A 40 16.00 15.58 -30.19
N ASP A 41 17.01 15.36 -29.35
CA ASP A 41 18.27 14.78 -29.81
C ASP A 41 18.03 13.36 -30.37
N ALA A 42 18.44 13.13 -31.61
CA ALA A 42 18.16 11.89 -32.31
C ALA A 42 18.83 10.68 -31.65
N GLY A 43 19.99 10.89 -31.00
CA GLY A 43 20.68 9.85 -30.22
C GLY A 43 19.87 9.49 -28.99
N LEU A 44 19.41 10.46 -28.20
CA LEU A 44 18.55 10.20 -27.03
C LEU A 44 17.24 9.49 -27.41
N VAL A 45 16.61 9.88 -28.53
CA VAL A 45 15.38 9.22 -29.00
C VAL A 45 15.64 7.76 -29.38
N THR A 46 16.72 7.49 -30.12
CA THR A 46 17.04 6.16 -30.63
C THR A 46 17.57 5.24 -29.53
N ASP A 47 18.46 5.75 -28.68
CA ASP A 47 19.21 4.95 -27.71
C ASP A 47 18.50 4.83 -26.35
N ILE A 48 17.54 5.71 -26.04
CA ILE A 48 16.86 5.76 -24.74
C ILE A 48 15.34 5.67 -24.87
N ASN A 49 14.70 6.59 -25.59
CA ASN A 49 13.23 6.61 -25.62
C ASN A 49 12.66 5.37 -26.32
N THR A 50 13.20 5.01 -27.49
CA THR A 50 12.69 3.87 -28.27
C THR A 50 12.78 2.55 -27.49
N PRO A 51 13.92 2.18 -26.87
CA PRO A 51 13.99 0.94 -26.08
C PRO A 51 13.07 0.95 -24.84
N ILE A 52 12.85 2.11 -24.22
CA ILE A 52 11.92 2.23 -23.09
C ILE A 52 10.48 2.04 -23.56
N GLU A 53 10.09 2.67 -24.67
CA GLU A 53 8.75 2.52 -25.27
C GLU A 53 8.48 1.07 -25.69
N GLU A 54 9.47 0.39 -26.29
CA GLU A 54 9.38 -1.03 -26.64
C GLU A 54 9.21 -1.91 -25.39
N CYS A 55 10.01 -1.67 -24.34
CA CYS A 55 9.90 -2.39 -23.07
C CYS A 55 8.51 -2.20 -22.41
N LEU A 56 7.98 -0.98 -22.43
CA LEU A 56 6.64 -0.69 -21.90
C LEU A 56 5.54 -1.39 -22.72
N ALA A 57 5.68 -1.41 -24.05
CA ALA A 57 4.75 -2.11 -24.93
C ALA A 57 4.76 -3.63 -24.69
N ASP A 58 5.93 -4.22 -24.44
CA ASP A 58 6.06 -5.64 -24.08
C ASP A 58 5.36 -5.94 -22.73
N LEU A 59 5.53 -5.07 -21.72
CA LEU A 59 4.85 -5.20 -20.43
C LEU A 59 3.32 -5.02 -20.55
N GLU A 60 2.85 -4.14 -21.44
CA GLU A 60 1.43 -3.95 -21.71
C GLU A 60 0.82 -5.18 -22.40
N ALA A 61 1.57 -5.82 -23.30
CA ALA A 61 1.13 -7.02 -24.01
C ALA A 61 1.16 -8.31 -23.16
N GLU A 62 1.94 -8.34 -22.07
CA GLU A 62 1.99 -9.48 -21.14
C GLU A 62 0.74 -9.51 -20.24
N GLU A 63 -0.28 -10.27 -20.64
CA GLU A 63 -1.47 -10.51 -19.83
C GLU A 63 -1.15 -11.38 -18.59
N VAL A 64 -1.47 -10.88 -17.39
CA VAL A 64 -1.20 -11.57 -16.12
C VAL A 64 -2.44 -12.29 -15.60
N VAL A 65 -3.59 -11.60 -15.58
CA VAL A 65 -4.82 -12.09 -14.97
C VAL A 65 -6.04 -11.43 -15.60
N ARG A 66 -7.15 -12.17 -15.73
CA ARG A 66 -8.48 -11.63 -15.99
C ARG A 66 -9.17 -11.32 -14.68
N SER A 67 -9.83 -10.18 -14.59
CA SER A 67 -10.69 -9.83 -13.45
C SER A 67 -12.14 -9.67 -13.90
N GLU A 68 -13.04 -10.46 -13.30
CA GLU A 68 -14.49 -10.31 -13.48
C GLU A 68 -15.08 -9.18 -12.60
N VAL A 69 -14.24 -8.57 -11.75
CA VAL A 69 -14.59 -7.44 -10.88
C VAL A 69 -13.66 -6.27 -11.15
N VAL A 70 -14.11 -5.08 -10.78
CA VAL A 70 -13.26 -3.88 -10.79
C VAL A 70 -12.57 -3.74 -9.44
N LEU A 71 -11.26 -3.68 -9.45
CA LEU A 71 -10.40 -3.45 -8.29
C LEU A 71 -10.20 -1.94 -8.09
N ASP A 72 -10.59 -1.42 -6.93
CA ASP A 72 -10.46 -0.01 -6.58
C ASP A 72 -9.03 0.31 -6.12
N VAL A 73 -8.28 1.07 -6.93
CA VAL A 73 -6.95 1.60 -6.60
C VAL A 73 -6.97 3.12 -6.40
N SER A 74 -8.17 3.71 -6.32
CA SER A 74 -8.35 5.14 -6.20
C SER A 74 -7.74 5.65 -4.90
N ARG A 75 -7.22 6.88 -4.93
CA ARG A 75 -6.62 7.54 -3.76
C ARG A 75 -7.56 7.52 -2.56
N ASN A 76 -8.86 7.70 -2.74
CA ASN A 76 -9.80 7.68 -1.62
C ASN A 76 -10.04 6.26 -1.13
N GLY A 77 -10.27 5.31 -2.02
CA GLY A 77 -10.49 3.90 -1.67
C GLY A 77 -9.33 3.33 -0.87
N VAL A 78 -8.10 3.46 -1.36
CA VAL A 78 -6.94 2.84 -0.71
C VAL A 78 -6.41 3.59 0.52
N ARG A 79 -6.86 4.84 0.76
CA ARG A 79 -6.31 5.71 1.83
C ARG A 79 -7.32 6.13 2.90
N SER A 80 -8.55 5.67 2.82
CA SER A 80 -9.57 6.02 3.81
C SER A 80 -10.61 4.94 4.07
N THR A 81 -10.66 3.88 3.26
CA THR A 81 -11.59 2.77 3.42
C THR A 81 -10.91 1.43 3.12
N GLU A 82 -11.62 0.33 3.32
CA GLU A 82 -11.24 -0.93 2.66
C GLU A 82 -11.34 -0.77 1.15
N SER A 83 -10.41 -1.40 0.43
CA SER A 83 -10.46 -1.54 -1.02
C SER A 83 -10.18 -3.00 -1.40
N ASN A 84 -10.89 -3.52 -2.38
CA ASN A 84 -10.65 -4.89 -2.86
C ASN A 84 -9.27 -5.05 -3.52
N ALA A 85 -8.72 -4.00 -4.14
CA ALA A 85 -7.33 -4.02 -4.58
C ALA A 85 -6.35 -4.09 -3.40
N GLY A 86 -6.60 -3.31 -2.34
CA GLY A 86 -5.85 -3.37 -1.09
C GLY A 86 -5.85 -4.76 -0.47
N ASN A 87 -7.01 -5.41 -0.42
CA ASN A 87 -7.14 -6.79 0.03
C ASN A 87 -6.27 -7.72 -0.81
N SER A 88 -6.38 -7.68 -2.14
CA SER A 88 -5.58 -8.52 -3.06
C SER A 88 -4.08 -8.34 -2.87
N ILE A 89 -3.61 -7.11 -2.69
CA ILE A 89 -2.19 -6.80 -2.46
C ILE A 89 -1.75 -7.33 -1.10
N THR A 90 -2.51 -7.13 -0.03
CA THR A 90 -2.13 -7.66 1.29
C THR A 90 -2.23 -9.18 1.40
N ASP A 91 -3.16 -9.82 0.66
CA ASP A 91 -3.22 -11.27 0.54
C ASP A 91 -1.97 -11.80 -0.16
N SER A 92 -1.47 -11.08 -1.17
CA SER A 92 -0.21 -11.43 -1.82
C SER A 92 0.98 -11.45 -0.87
N PHE A 93 0.99 -10.60 0.16
CA PHE A 93 2.06 -10.56 1.16
C PHE A 93 2.02 -11.79 2.07
N LEU A 94 0.81 -12.22 2.47
CA LEU A 94 0.65 -13.47 3.20
C LEU A 94 1.00 -14.69 2.33
N TYR A 95 0.63 -14.66 1.04
CA TYR A 95 1.01 -15.70 0.09
C TYR A 95 2.52 -15.85 0.01
N VAL A 96 3.27 -14.80 -0.33
CA VAL A 96 4.73 -14.90 -0.45
C VAL A 96 5.42 -15.18 0.88
N PHE A 97 4.82 -14.77 2.01
CA PHE A 97 5.31 -15.20 3.32
C PHE A 97 5.23 -16.72 3.46
N ASN A 98 4.10 -17.34 3.10
CA ASN A 98 3.95 -18.79 3.20
C ASN A 98 4.88 -19.55 2.24
N GLU A 99 5.16 -18.99 1.06
CA GLU A 99 6.07 -19.60 0.09
C GLU A 99 7.54 -19.46 0.49
N TYR A 100 7.96 -18.29 1.00
CA TYR A 100 9.38 -17.93 1.08
C TYR A 100 9.92 -17.66 2.49
N ALA A 101 9.11 -17.78 3.56
CA ALA A 101 9.59 -17.55 4.93
C ALA A 101 10.75 -18.48 5.31
N ASP A 102 10.69 -19.76 4.90
CA ASP A 102 11.71 -20.75 5.24
C ASP A 102 13.07 -20.43 4.60
N ASN A 103 13.08 -19.82 3.40
CA ASN A 103 14.31 -19.39 2.70
C ASN A 103 15.14 -18.40 3.51
N VAL A 104 14.48 -17.62 4.37
CA VAL A 104 15.12 -16.60 5.21
C VAL A 104 15.12 -16.98 6.69
N GLY A 105 14.86 -18.26 7.01
CA GLY A 105 14.90 -18.79 8.36
C GLY A 105 13.79 -18.30 9.28
N LEU A 106 12.69 -17.79 8.72
CA LEU A 106 11.50 -17.42 9.49
C LEU A 106 10.60 -18.65 9.68
N PRO A 107 10.11 -18.91 10.90
CA PRO A 107 9.27 -20.09 11.14
C PRO A 107 7.92 -19.96 10.44
N THR A 108 7.29 -21.08 10.09
CA THR A 108 5.90 -21.11 9.62
C THR A 108 4.96 -20.40 10.61
N ALA A 109 3.89 -19.80 10.09
CA ALA A 109 2.84 -19.22 10.94
C ALA A 109 2.24 -20.28 11.88
N THR A 110 2.02 -19.93 13.14
CA THR A 110 1.35 -20.80 14.12
C THR A 110 0.32 -20.00 14.89
N LEU A 111 -0.56 -20.69 15.64
CA LEU A 111 -1.48 -20.00 16.54
C LEU A 111 -0.73 -19.16 17.59
N THR A 112 0.46 -19.55 18.02
CA THR A 112 1.25 -18.78 19.00
C THR A 112 2.07 -17.66 18.38
N ASN A 113 2.21 -17.63 17.06
CA ASN A 113 2.91 -16.58 16.32
C ASN A 113 2.19 -16.33 14.97
N PRO A 114 0.97 -15.76 15.03
CA PRO A 114 0.17 -15.47 13.84
C PRO A 114 0.85 -14.41 12.98
N VAL A 115 0.54 -14.45 11.69
CA VAL A 115 1.10 -13.56 10.68
C VAL A 115 -0.04 -12.77 10.07
N ILE A 116 0.11 -11.45 10.06
CA ILE A 116 -0.80 -10.51 9.42
C ILE A 116 -0.03 -9.68 8.39
N ALA A 117 -0.73 -9.11 7.42
CA ALA A 117 -0.13 -8.22 6.43
C ALA A 117 -0.75 -6.84 6.46
N VAL A 118 0.07 -5.83 6.18
CA VAL A 118 -0.37 -4.45 6.01
C VAL A 118 0.31 -3.80 4.80
N GLN A 119 -0.40 -2.90 4.13
CA GLN A 119 0.14 -2.11 3.03
C GLN A 119 -0.39 -0.68 3.14
N ASN A 120 0.51 0.30 3.23
CA ASN A 120 0.12 1.71 3.22
C ASN A 120 -0.50 2.10 1.87
N GLY A 121 -1.66 2.76 1.89
CA GLY A 121 -2.38 3.22 0.71
C GLY A 121 -1.59 4.25 -0.12
N GLY A 122 -0.60 4.91 0.47
CA GLY A 122 0.35 5.78 -0.21
C GLY A 122 1.24 5.04 -1.23
N GLY A 123 1.54 3.77 -0.93
CA GLY A 123 2.31 2.86 -1.76
C GLY A 123 1.52 2.22 -2.90
N ILE A 124 0.19 2.25 -2.83
CA ILE A 124 -0.72 1.81 -3.91
C ILE A 124 -1.02 3.01 -4.80
N ARG A 125 -0.73 2.89 -6.09
CA ARG A 125 -0.76 4.00 -7.05
C ARG A 125 -1.85 3.80 -8.10
N GLN A 126 -2.34 4.92 -8.59
CA GLN A 126 -3.40 5.01 -9.60
C GLN A 126 -2.82 5.47 -10.95
N ASN A 127 -1.58 5.06 -11.27
CA ASN A 127 -0.92 5.48 -12.52
C ASN A 127 -1.66 4.93 -13.76
N ALA A 128 -2.30 3.77 -13.63
CA ALA A 128 -3.16 3.17 -14.66
C ALA A 128 -4.62 3.69 -14.65
N GLY A 129 -4.96 4.58 -13.71
CA GLY A 129 -6.33 5.03 -13.44
C GLY A 129 -6.78 4.72 -12.01
N ASP A 130 -7.99 5.17 -11.65
CA ASP A 130 -8.57 4.99 -10.31
C ASP A 130 -9.07 3.55 -10.05
N SER A 131 -9.04 2.69 -11.07
CA SER A 131 -9.51 1.32 -10.98
C SER A 131 -8.77 0.40 -11.95
N LEU A 132 -8.71 -0.89 -11.61
CA LEU A 132 -8.25 -1.93 -12.51
C LEU A 132 -9.35 -2.96 -12.81
N PRO A 133 -9.45 -3.50 -14.02
CA PRO A 133 -8.71 -3.12 -15.23
C PRO A 133 -8.88 -1.63 -15.59
N SER A 134 -7.89 -1.04 -16.27
CA SER A 134 -7.79 0.41 -16.55
C SER A 134 -8.98 0.98 -17.34
N ALA A 135 -9.71 0.13 -18.05
CA ALA A 135 -10.96 0.47 -18.72
C ALA A 135 -12.14 0.77 -17.76
N GLY A 136 -11.99 0.50 -16.45
CA GLY A 136 -13.04 0.71 -15.45
C GLY A 136 -14.18 -0.33 -15.50
N ALA A 137 -13.93 -1.47 -16.13
CA ALA A 137 -14.86 -2.59 -16.28
C ALA A 137 -14.09 -3.92 -16.23
N PRO A 138 -14.77 -5.06 -15.97
CA PRO A 138 -14.15 -6.38 -16.04
C PRO A 138 -13.34 -6.61 -17.32
N GLY A 139 -12.22 -7.30 -17.22
CA GLY A 139 -11.22 -7.40 -18.29
C GLY A 139 -9.85 -7.87 -17.80
N THR A 140 -8.85 -7.76 -18.67
CA THR A 140 -7.49 -8.25 -18.40
C THR A 140 -6.64 -7.17 -17.72
N LEU A 141 -5.76 -7.60 -16.81
CA LEU A 141 -4.65 -6.82 -16.27
C LEU A 141 -3.36 -7.31 -16.90
N SER A 142 -2.58 -6.36 -17.40
CA SER A 142 -1.25 -6.58 -17.96
C SER A 142 -0.17 -6.55 -16.87
N ARG A 143 1.04 -6.92 -17.24
CA ARG A 143 2.23 -6.73 -16.39
C ARG A 143 2.55 -5.24 -16.18
N LEU A 144 2.24 -4.39 -17.15
CA LEU A 144 2.37 -2.94 -16.97
C LEU A 144 1.42 -2.41 -15.88
N ASP A 145 0.23 -3.00 -15.73
CA ASP A 145 -0.71 -2.62 -14.67
C ASP A 145 -0.16 -2.92 -13.27
N THR A 146 0.53 -4.05 -13.07
CA THR A 146 1.13 -4.38 -11.76
C THR A 146 2.21 -3.36 -11.37
N PHE A 147 3.06 -2.96 -12.32
CA PHE A 147 4.04 -1.90 -12.11
C PHE A 147 3.39 -0.52 -11.91
N ASN A 148 2.31 -0.21 -12.62
CA ASN A 148 1.58 1.05 -12.45
C ASN A 148 0.97 1.19 -11.05
N VAL A 149 0.54 0.09 -10.43
CA VAL A 149 0.00 0.08 -9.07
C VAL A 149 1.09 0.07 -8.01
N LEU A 150 2.16 -0.70 -8.20
CA LEU A 150 3.25 -0.87 -7.24
C LEU A 150 4.61 -0.46 -7.85
N PRO A 151 4.83 0.83 -8.20
CA PRO A 151 5.96 1.27 -9.05
C PRO A 151 7.31 1.44 -8.32
N PHE A 152 7.30 1.58 -6.99
CA PHE A 152 8.53 1.79 -6.22
C PHE A 152 9.37 0.52 -6.08
N ALA A 153 10.68 0.67 -5.89
CA ALA A 153 11.60 -0.44 -5.63
C ALA A 153 11.51 -0.94 -4.16
N ASN A 154 10.30 -1.30 -3.72
CA ASN A 154 10.06 -1.83 -2.38
C ASN A 154 10.11 -3.36 -2.37
N PHE A 155 10.58 -3.91 -1.25
CA PHE A 155 10.64 -5.34 -0.98
C PHE A 155 9.66 -5.75 0.12
N VAL A 156 9.18 -6.98 0.07
CA VAL A 156 8.33 -7.55 1.12
C VAL A 156 9.19 -7.88 2.34
N THR A 157 8.89 -7.24 3.46
CA THR A 157 9.61 -7.31 4.73
C THR A 157 8.71 -7.86 5.82
N VAL A 158 9.22 -8.83 6.58
CA VAL A 158 8.60 -9.35 7.79
C VAL A 158 9.20 -8.66 8.99
N ILE A 159 8.34 -8.18 9.90
CA ILE A 159 8.72 -7.57 11.17
C ILE A 159 8.22 -8.48 12.28
N SER A 160 9.17 -9.00 13.07
CA SER A 160 8.88 -9.85 14.22
C SER A 160 8.54 -9.04 15.47
N ASP A 161 7.88 -9.72 16.40
CA ASP A 161 7.64 -9.24 17.75
C ASP A 161 6.80 -7.96 17.85
N ILE A 162 5.74 -7.84 17.04
CA ILE A 162 4.75 -6.75 17.17
C ILE A 162 3.76 -7.12 18.26
N THR A 163 3.87 -6.47 19.42
CA THR A 163 2.92 -6.67 20.52
C THR A 163 1.54 -6.09 20.18
N PRO A 164 0.47 -6.50 20.87
CA PRO A 164 -0.83 -5.86 20.71
C PRO A 164 -0.82 -4.33 20.91
N LEU A 165 0.01 -3.82 21.85
CA LEU A 165 0.18 -2.38 22.09
C LEU A 165 0.92 -1.68 20.93
N ASP A 166 1.93 -2.35 20.35
CA ASP A 166 2.57 -1.85 19.13
C ASP A 166 1.56 -1.78 17.99
N LEU A 167 0.75 -2.84 17.82
CA LEU A 167 -0.26 -2.92 16.77
C LEU A 167 -1.34 -1.84 16.94
N GLU A 168 -1.82 -1.60 18.16
CA GLU A 168 -2.74 -0.49 18.46
C GLU A 168 -2.13 0.84 18.03
N THR A 169 -0.89 1.13 18.41
CA THR A 169 -0.19 2.36 18.03
C THR A 169 -0.04 2.49 16.51
N ILE A 170 0.24 1.38 15.81
CA ILE A 170 0.33 1.33 14.35
C ILE A 170 -1.04 1.62 13.71
N LEU A 171 -2.10 1.01 14.21
CA LEU A 171 -3.45 1.19 13.68
C LEU A 171 -3.99 2.60 13.96
N GLU A 172 -3.66 3.20 15.11
CA GLU A 172 -3.97 4.60 15.40
C GLU A 172 -3.26 5.55 14.44
N ARG A 173 -1.98 5.29 14.13
CA ARG A 173 -1.25 6.07 13.12
C ARG A 173 -1.88 5.92 11.73
N SER A 174 -2.30 4.72 11.36
CA SER A 174 -3.05 4.45 10.13
C SER A 174 -4.35 5.26 10.05
N ALA A 175 -5.08 5.33 11.17
CA ALA A 175 -6.36 6.02 11.29
C ALA A 175 -6.26 7.54 11.46
N GLU A 176 -5.06 8.11 11.67
CA GLU A 176 -4.87 9.51 12.07
C GLU A 176 -5.51 10.53 11.10
N SER A 177 -5.55 10.26 9.80
CA SER A 177 -6.12 11.20 8.83
C SER A 177 -7.61 11.00 8.58
N LEU A 178 -8.23 9.95 9.11
CA LEU A 178 -9.64 9.65 8.86
C LEU A 178 -10.55 10.83 9.27
N PRO A 179 -11.65 11.07 8.52
CA PRO A 179 -12.06 10.41 7.27
C PRO A 179 -11.30 10.89 6.01
N GLY A 180 -10.27 11.73 6.16
CA GLY A 180 -9.42 12.18 5.05
C GLY A 180 -8.50 11.09 4.49
N ALA A 181 -8.14 11.25 3.21
CA ALA A 181 -7.31 10.30 2.46
C ALA A 181 -5.79 10.47 2.73
N GLY A 182 -5.34 9.95 3.87
CA GLY A 182 -3.93 9.93 4.28
C GLY A 182 -3.15 8.75 3.70
N GLY A 183 -1.95 8.99 3.14
CA GLY A 183 -1.12 7.92 2.56
C GLY A 183 -0.74 6.81 3.55
N GLN A 184 -0.73 7.13 4.84
CA GLN A 184 -0.38 6.19 5.89
C GLN A 184 -1.45 5.11 6.13
N PHE A 185 -2.71 5.32 5.75
CA PHE A 185 -3.79 4.37 6.01
C PHE A 185 -3.44 2.97 5.47
N LEU A 186 -3.60 1.94 6.30
CA LEU A 186 -3.20 0.57 6.01
C LEU A 186 -4.37 -0.24 5.46
N GLN A 187 -4.20 -0.80 4.27
CA GLN A 187 -4.93 -1.98 3.82
C GLN A 187 -4.38 -3.20 4.58
N ILE A 188 -5.21 -4.24 4.80
CA ILE A 188 -4.88 -5.32 5.74
C ILE A 188 -5.28 -6.73 5.27
N ALA A 189 -4.57 -7.75 5.75
CA ALA A 189 -4.95 -9.16 5.65
C ALA A 189 -4.55 -9.94 6.92
N GLY A 190 -5.27 -11.04 7.21
CA GLY A 190 -5.04 -11.90 8.37
C GLY A 190 -5.76 -11.47 9.65
N PHE A 191 -6.47 -10.34 9.60
CA PHE A 191 -7.26 -9.79 10.69
C PHE A 191 -8.29 -8.77 10.18
N LYS A 192 -9.22 -8.42 11.08
CA LYS A 192 -10.21 -7.36 10.91
C LYS A 192 -9.99 -6.23 11.91
N VAL A 193 -10.31 -5.01 11.52
CA VAL A 193 -10.25 -3.80 12.35
C VAL A 193 -11.53 -2.98 12.24
N ALA A 194 -11.94 -2.39 13.36
CA ALA A 194 -13.03 -1.41 13.40
C ALA A 194 -12.49 -0.06 13.89
N TYR A 195 -12.83 1.01 13.19
CA TYR A 195 -12.47 2.38 13.54
C TYR A 195 -13.70 3.23 13.87
N ASN A 196 -13.53 4.25 14.70
CA ASN A 196 -14.47 5.36 14.86
C ASN A 196 -13.74 6.68 14.53
N PRO A 197 -13.94 7.25 13.33
CA PRO A 197 -13.29 8.49 12.90
C PRO A 197 -13.70 9.74 13.71
N GLU A 198 -14.85 9.71 14.39
CA GLU A 198 -15.36 10.81 15.21
C GLU A 198 -14.63 10.94 16.55
N LEU A 199 -13.89 9.89 16.95
CA LEU A 199 -13.05 9.96 18.14
C LEU A 199 -11.77 10.77 17.88
N PRO A 200 -11.19 11.37 18.94
CA PRO A 200 -9.91 12.06 18.83
C PRO A 200 -8.82 11.16 18.23
N VAL A 201 -7.91 11.77 17.48
CA VAL A 201 -6.70 11.09 16.99
C VAL A 201 -5.97 10.42 18.15
N GLY A 202 -5.61 9.14 17.98
CA GLY A 202 -5.03 8.31 19.04
C GLY A 202 -6.06 7.55 19.88
N SER A 203 -7.34 7.62 19.53
CA SER A 203 -8.42 6.83 20.16
C SER A 203 -9.45 6.37 19.13
N ARG A 204 -9.05 6.17 17.87
CA ARG A 204 -9.95 5.81 16.77
C ARG A 204 -10.07 4.31 16.55
N VAL A 205 -9.14 3.49 17.05
CA VAL A 205 -9.20 2.03 16.95
C VAL A 205 -10.19 1.51 17.99
N ILE A 206 -11.22 0.80 17.55
CA ILE A 206 -12.24 0.22 18.44
C ILE A 206 -11.96 -1.26 18.70
N SER A 207 -11.64 -2.00 17.64
CA SER A 207 -11.27 -3.41 17.78
C SER A 207 -10.30 -3.86 16.69
N ALA A 208 -9.52 -4.89 17.01
CA ALA A 208 -8.71 -5.62 16.06
C ALA A 208 -8.79 -7.11 16.42
N THR A 209 -9.18 -7.95 15.47
CA THR A 209 -9.45 -9.38 15.68
C THR A 209 -8.82 -10.20 14.58
N LEU A 210 -7.99 -11.18 14.93
CA LEU A 210 -7.40 -12.12 13.97
C LEU A 210 -8.50 -12.93 13.25
N ASP A 211 -8.22 -13.43 12.07
CA ASP A 211 -9.20 -14.23 11.30
C ASP A 211 -9.61 -15.53 12.01
N ASP A 212 -8.80 -16.03 12.94
CA ASP A 212 -9.14 -17.15 13.81
C ASP A 212 -10.03 -16.79 15.02
N GLY A 213 -10.47 -15.53 15.11
CA GLY A 213 -11.42 -15.02 16.09
C GLY A 213 -10.80 -14.49 17.38
N ARG A 214 -9.47 -14.55 17.55
CA ARG A 214 -8.81 -13.98 18.74
C ARG A 214 -8.75 -12.47 18.66
N ALA A 215 -9.28 -11.81 19.68
CA ALA A 215 -9.22 -10.36 19.81
C ALA A 215 -7.83 -9.91 20.29
N LEU A 216 -7.27 -8.93 19.61
CA LEU A 216 -6.04 -8.22 19.98
C LEU A 216 -6.38 -6.91 20.70
N ILE A 217 -7.41 -6.22 20.21
CA ILE A 217 -7.94 -4.97 20.76
C ILE A 217 -9.45 -5.10 20.86
N ARG A 218 -10.03 -4.68 21.99
CA ARG A 218 -11.48 -4.64 22.22
C ARG A 218 -11.82 -3.38 22.99
N ASP A 219 -12.88 -2.69 22.56
CA ASP A 219 -13.37 -1.45 23.18
C ASP A 219 -12.28 -0.36 23.30
N GLY A 220 -11.37 -0.31 22.32
CA GLY A 220 -10.23 0.62 22.31
C GLY A 220 -9.10 0.29 23.28
N GLU A 221 -9.08 -0.92 23.85
CA GLU A 221 -8.00 -1.37 24.74
C GLU A 221 -7.40 -2.71 24.29
N VAL A 222 -6.10 -2.89 24.51
CA VAL A 222 -5.41 -4.16 24.29
C VAL A 222 -6.00 -5.25 25.19
N VAL A 223 -6.29 -6.41 24.61
CA VAL A 223 -6.78 -7.58 25.35
C VAL A 223 -5.64 -8.24 26.13
N GLU A 224 -5.83 -8.45 27.44
CA GLU A 224 -4.84 -9.14 28.28
C GLU A 224 -4.54 -10.54 27.74
N GLY A 225 -3.24 -10.85 27.58
CA GLY A 225 -2.78 -12.13 27.05
C GLY A 225 -2.96 -12.31 25.53
N ALA A 226 -3.35 -11.26 24.80
CA ALA A 226 -3.35 -11.30 23.34
C ALA A 226 -1.95 -11.62 22.79
N PRO A 227 -1.86 -12.44 21.72
CA PRO A 227 -0.58 -12.85 21.17
C PRO A 227 0.15 -11.67 20.52
N THR A 228 1.47 -11.71 20.57
CA THR A 228 2.33 -10.98 19.65
C THR A 228 2.14 -11.53 18.24
N VAL A 229 2.24 -10.66 17.23
CA VAL A 229 2.09 -11.01 15.81
C VAL A 229 3.36 -10.72 15.03
N ARG A 230 3.50 -11.37 13.87
CA ARG A 230 4.40 -10.92 12.80
C ARG A 230 3.62 -10.10 11.80
N VAL A 231 4.22 -9.01 11.35
CA VAL A 231 3.64 -8.14 10.32
C VAL A 231 4.46 -8.26 9.04
N VAL A 232 3.79 -8.59 7.93
CA VAL A 232 4.35 -8.55 6.57
C VAL A 232 3.93 -7.25 5.91
N THR A 233 4.88 -6.47 5.39
CA THR A 233 4.63 -5.17 4.76
C THR A 233 5.71 -4.85 3.74
N ASN A 234 5.61 -3.73 3.02
CA ASN A 234 6.73 -3.20 2.25
C ASN A 234 7.84 -2.61 3.16
N ASN A 235 9.09 -2.65 2.69
CA ASN A 235 10.27 -2.14 3.41
C ASN A 235 10.22 -0.62 3.68
N PHE A 236 9.54 0.19 2.86
CA PHE A 236 9.33 1.62 3.14
C PHE A 236 8.60 1.82 4.47
N THR A 237 7.46 1.14 4.64
CA THR A 237 6.63 1.18 5.86
C THR A 237 7.36 0.51 7.02
N ALA A 238 8.02 -0.62 6.78
CA ALA A 238 8.82 -1.32 7.80
C ALA A 238 9.93 -0.44 8.38
N ASN A 239 10.51 0.45 7.57
CA ASN A 239 11.56 1.38 7.99
C ASN A 239 11.03 2.71 8.55
N GLY A 240 9.71 2.83 8.76
CA GLY A 240 9.09 4.01 9.35
C GLY A 240 8.65 5.08 8.36
N GLY A 241 8.62 4.76 7.06
CA GLY A 241 7.93 5.57 6.06
C GLY A 241 6.50 5.90 6.48
N ASP A 242 5.93 6.99 5.97
CA ASP A 242 4.63 7.51 6.42
C ASP A 242 4.53 7.76 7.95
N ASN A 243 5.68 8.01 8.60
CA ASN A 243 5.80 8.29 10.03
C ASN A 243 5.25 7.14 10.89
N TYR A 244 5.77 5.92 10.66
CA TYR A 244 5.54 4.75 11.50
C TYR A 244 6.73 4.48 12.45
N PRO A 245 6.91 5.26 13.54
CA PRO A 245 8.06 5.11 14.43
C PRO A 245 8.09 3.75 15.16
N THR A 246 6.93 3.16 15.44
CA THR A 246 6.82 1.83 16.04
C THR A 246 7.44 0.76 15.16
N PHE A 247 7.20 0.82 13.83
CA PHE A 247 7.90 -0.05 12.90
C PHE A 247 9.39 0.29 12.84
N ALA A 248 9.76 1.57 12.74
CA ALA A 248 11.16 2.00 12.70
C ALA A 248 11.99 1.44 13.87
N ALA A 249 11.43 1.41 15.08
CA ALA A 249 12.08 0.96 16.29
C ALA A 249 12.32 -0.56 16.39
N LYS A 250 11.62 -1.38 15.58
CA LYS A 250 11.81 -2.84 15.59
C LYS A 250 13.13 -3.22 14.91
N THR A 251 13.82 -4.20 15.48
CA THR A 251 15.13 -4.67 15.00
C THR A 251 15.05 -5.97 14.19
N GLY A 252 14.02 -6.80 14.43
CA GLY A 252 13.79 -8.07 13.72
C GLY A 252 13.08 -7.91 12.39
N LYS A 253 13.72 -7.21 11.43
CA LYS A 253 13.19 -6.99 10.07
C LYS A 253 13.95 -7.85 9.07
N THR A 254 13.23 -8.63 8.29
CA THR A 254 13.81 -9.53 7.28
C THR A 254 13.06 -9.39 5.97
N ASN A 255 13.76 -9.08 4.88
CA ASN A 255 13.17 -9.18 3.54
C ASN A 255 13.00 -10.64 3.16
N LEU A 256 11.85 -10.99 2.60
CA LEU A 256 11.66 -12.29 1.97
C LEU A 256 12.51 -12.38 0.70
N SER A 257 12.99 -13.58 0.38
CA SER A 257 13.76 -13.84 -0.83
C SER A 257 13.36 -15.17 -1.48
N ASP A 258 13.47 -15.23 -2.80
CA ASP A 258 13.32 -16.47 -3.56
C ASP A 258 14.41 -17.50 -3.20
N ASP A 259 14.34 -18.67 -3.84
CA ASP A 259 15.28 -19.78 -3.61
C ASP A 259 16.74 -19.44 -3.99
N ASN A 260 16.95 -18.37 -4.76
CA ASN A 260 18.26 -17.89 -5.17
C ASN A 260 18.77 -16.75 -4.27
N GLY A 261 18.01 -16.36 -3.24
CA GLY A 261 18.35 -15.26 -2.34
C GLY A 261 18.07 -13.87 -2.91
N VAL A 262 17.27 -13.77 -3.99
CA VAL A 262 16.83 -12.49 -4.55
C VAL A 262 15.62 -11.99 -3.77
N ALA A 263 15.68 -10.76 -3.26
CA ALA A 263 14.60 -10.18 -2.47
C ALA A 263 13.30 -10.04 -3.29
N ILE A 264 12.18 -10.46 -2.73
CA ILE A 264 10.87 -10.39 -3.38
C ILE A 264 10.38 -8.95 -3.36
N SER A 265 10.18 -8.34 -4.54
CA SER A 265 9.53 -7.04 -4.62
C SER A 265 8.04 -7.17 -4.28
N TYR A 266 7.45 -6.15 -3.69
CA TYR A 266 6.01 -6.10 -3.46
C TYR A 266 5.13 -6.16 -4.74
N GLU A 267 5.64 -5.70 -5.90
CA GLU A 267 5.00 -5.86 -7.21
C GLU A 267 5.03 -7.33 -7.62
N GLN A 268 6.19 -7.97 -7.48
CA GLN A 268 6.36 -9.38 -7.77
C GLN A 268 5.44 -10.22 -6.89
N ALA A 269 5.34 -9.90 -5.60
CA ALA A 269 4.45 -10.62 -4.69
C ALA A 269 3.00 -10.57 -5.20
N TRP A 270 2.53 -9.38 -5.60
CA TRP A 270 1.18 -9.23 -6.12
C TRP A 270 0.99 -9.98 -7.44
N ARG A 271 1.90 -9.83 -8.40
CA ARG A 271 1.86 -10.57 -9.66
C ARG A 271 1.84 -12.09 -9.44
N ASP A 272 2.77 -12.62 -8.66
CA ASP A 272 2.90 -14.05 -8.42
C ASP A 272 1.62 -14.58 -7.74
N TYR A 273 1.02 -13.79 -6.84
CA TYR A 273 -0.29 -14.11 -6.26
C TYR A 273 -1.43 -14.13 -7.29
N LEU A 274 -1.48 -13.15 -8.20
CA LEU A 274 -2.49 -13.11 -9.27
C LEU A 274 -2.40 -14.33 -10.20
N LEU A 275 -1.20 -14.88 -10.40
CA LEU A 275 -0.99 -16.10 -11.19
C LEU A 275 -1.51 -17.37 -10.50
N THR A 276 -1.85 -17.32 -9.20
CA THR A 276 -2.39 -18.47 -8.44
C THR A 276 -3.90 -18.66 -8.62
N PHE A 277 -4.60 -17.69 -9.19
CA PHE A 277 -6.05 -17.78 -9.38
C PHE A 277 -6.43 -18.91 -10.34
N PRO A 278 -7.64 -19.47 -10.23
CA PRO A 278 -8.13 -20.49 -11.16
C PRO A 278 -8.04 -20.02 -12.61
N VAL A 279 -7.54 -20.88 -13.49
CA VAL A 279 -7.41 -20.57 -14.92
C VAL A 279 -8.73 -20.80 -15.62
N GLU A 280 -9.21 -19.78 -16.33
CA GLU A 280 -10.38 -19.83 -17.21
C GLU A 280 -10.02 -19.27 -18.57
N GLU A 281 -10.43 -19.96 -19.63
CA GLU A 281 -10.14 -19.56 -21.02
C GLU A 281 -8.64 -19.29 -21.30
N GLY A 282 -7.76 -19.94 -20.52
CA GLY A 282 -6.31 -19.83 -20.68
C GLY A 282 -5.62 -18.78 -19.81
N LEU A 283 -6.35 -18.00 -19.02
CA LEU A 283 -5.79 -16.97 -18.14
C LEU A 283 -6.25 -17.15 -16.68
N PRO A 284 -5.38 -16.96 -15.66
CA PRO A 284 -5.82 -16.85 -14.26
C PRO A 284 -6.96 -15.84 -14.15
N THR A 285 -8.01 -16.15 -13.40
CA THR A 285 -9.22 -15.32 -13.33
C THR A 285 -9.64 -15.03 -11.89
N ILE A 286 -9.71 -13.75 -11.53
CA ILE A 286 -10.42 -13.28 -10.33
C ILE A 286 -11.91 -13.34 -10.64
N GLN A 287 -12.57 -14.38 -10.14
CA GLN A 287 -13.99 -14.60 -10.35
C GLN A 287 -14.83 -13.59 -9.55
N SER A 288 -15.96 -13.18 -10.13
CA SER A 288 -16.96 -12.32 -9.48
C SER A 288 -17.61 -12.95 -8.25
N THR A 289 -17.51 -14.27 -8.12
CA THR A 289 -17.96 -15.03 -6.95
C THR A 289 -16.95 -15.07 -5.81
N ASP A 290 -15.72 -14.58 -6.01
CA ASP A 290 -14.73 -14.50 -4.95
C ASP A 290 -15.06 -13.35 -4.00
N ALA A 291 -15.66 -13.68 -2.86
CA ALA A 291 -16.13 -12.71 -1.88
C ALA A 291 -15.01 -11.81 -1.33
N ARG A 292 -13.75 -12.26 -1.36
CA ARG A 292 -12.59 -11.48 -0.88
C ARG A 292 -12.38 -10.19 -1.67
N TYR A 293 -12.77 -10.21 -2.95
CA TYR A 293 -12.55 -9.12 -3.91
C TYR A 293 -13.84 -8.52 -4.46
N ALA A 294 -14.97 -8.79 -3.80
CA ALA A 294 -16.20 -8.06 -4.06
C ALA A 294 -15.96 -6.53 -3.96
N PRO A 295 -16.68 -5.70 -4.73
CA PRO A 295 -16.49 -4.24 -4.67
C PRO A 295 -16.59 -3.70 -3.23
N GLY A 296 -15.56 -2.95 -2.81
CA GLY A 296 -15.43 -2.45 -1.43
C GLY A 296 -14.74 -3.40 -0.44
N GLY A 297 -14.45 -4.64 -0.84
CA GLY A 297 -13.79 -5.66 0.00
C GLY A 297 -14.77 -6.59 0.73
N GLU A 298 -14.26 -7.33 1.72
CA GLU A 298 -15.00 -8.35 2.46
C GLU A 298 -15.31 -7.95 3.93
N GLY A 299 -15.08 -6.68 4.28
CA GLY A 299 -15.30 -6.15 5.61
C GLY A 299 -14.18 -6.52 6.58
N ARG A 300 -12.92 -6.45 6.11
CA ARG A 300 -11.73 -6.43 6.97
C ARG A 300 -11.60 -5.12 7.71
N ILE A 301 -11.99 -4.00 7.10
CA ILE A 301 -11.97 -2.67 7.73
C ILE A 301 -13.39 -2.13 7.81
N THR A 302 -13.82 -1.78 9.02
CA THR A 302 -15.17 -1.26 9.27
C THR A 302 -15.13 0.05 10.03
N PHE A 303 -16.19 0.85 9.88
CA PHE A 303 -16.38 2.11 10.60
C PHE A 303 -17.63 2.01 11.46
N VAL A 304 -17.52 2.40 12.73
CA VAL A 304 -18.62 2.35 13.71
C VAL A 304 -18.88 3.72 14.29
N ASP A 305 -20.17 4.05 14.43
CA ASP A 305 -20.62 5.37 14.92
C ASP A 305 -20.72 5.41 16.46
N ASP A 306 -20.90 4.26 17.13
CA ASP A 306 -21.05 4.15 18.58
C ASP A 306 -20.01 3.18 19.17
N VAL A 307 -19.29 3.63 20.21
CA VAL A 307 -18.58 2.72 21.12
C VAL A 307 -19.56 2.34 22.23
N PRO A 308 -19.79 1.06 22.55
CA PRO A 308 -20.59 0.71 23.72
C PRO A 308 -19.94 1.33 24.95
N THR A 309 -20.56 2.35 25.55
CA THR A 309 -20.07 2.93 26.80
C THR A 309 -20.14 1.87 27.89
N THR A 310 -18.99 1.29 28.27
CA THR A 310 -18.85 0.54 29.50
C THR A 310 -19.16 1.48 30.65
N THR A 311 -20.34 1.31 31.25
CA THR A 311 -20.74 2.09 32.43
C THR A 311 -19.84 1.66 33.59
N LEU A 312 -18.80 2.44 33.87
CA LEU A 312 -17.95 2.25 35.03
C LEU A 312 -18.81 2.48 36.29
N THR A 313 -19.35 1.40 36.86
CA THR A 313 -20.08 1.49 38.13
C THR A 313 -19.06 1.64 39.25
N ILE A 314 -18.73 2.89 39.59
CA ILE A 314 -17.89 3.20 40.75
C ILE A 314 -18.71 2.88 42.01
N TYR A 315 -18.44 1.75 42.64
CA TYR A 315 -18.89 1.48 44.00
C TYR A 315 -18.07 2.34 44.98
N LEU A 316 -18.59 3.51 45.33
CA LEU A 316 -18.09 4.26 46.48
C LEU A 316 -18.62 3.58 47.76
N PRO A 317 -17.77 3.02 48.64
CA PRO A 317 -18.24 2.48 49.90
C PRO A 317 -18.76 3.62 50.78
N ILE A 318 -20.05 3.54 51.15
CA ILE A 318 -20.65 4.44 52.13
C ILE A 318 -20.03 4.12 53.50
N ILE A 319 -19.01 4.88 53.90
CA ILE A 319 -18.53 4.88 55.28
C ILE A 319 -19.57 5.65 56.10
N ARG A 320 -20.47 4.93 56.78
CA ARG A 320 -21.32 5.54 57.82
C ARG A 320 -20.45 5.82 59.04
N HIS A 321 -20.19 7.09 59.31
CA HIS A 321 -19.72 7.54 60.61
C HIS A 321 -20.72 7.09 61.68
N ARG A 322 -20.24 6.33 62.68
CA ARG A 322 -20.96 6.13 63.94
C ARG A 322 -20.63 7.32 64.83
N ASP A 323 -21.61 8.17 65.07
CA ASP A 323 -21.53 9.17 66.14
C ASP A 323 -21.82 8.49 67.48
N ALA A 324 -21.04 8.87 68.50
CA ALA A 324 -21.19 8.51 69.90
C ALA A 324 -21.95 9.61 70.64
#